data_AF-A0A2D7NK13-F1
#
_entry.id   AF-A0A2D7NK13-F1
#
_cell.length_a   1.000
_cell.length_b   1.000
_cell.length_c   1.000
_cell.angle_alpha   90.00
_cell.angle_beta   90.00
_cell.angle_gamma   90.00
#
_symmetry.space_group_name_H-M   'P 1'
#
loop_
_entity.id
_entity.type
_entity.pdbx_description
1 polymer ?
#
loop_
_entity_poly.entity_id
_entity_poly.type
_entity_poly.pdbx_seq_one_letter_code
_entity_poly.pdbx_strand_id
1 'polypeptide(L)'
;MSQEAELIQETDTLFNREYEEELATWARRRFRNFCIAFLIFLSLGLGSMALTLFSMEGVTADAMGVDGSSNQTVFMIDREVMIGSIIAGLVEMIILVGFFIKNRRMVDSSQQLIKSATMMVMILSVLDVLVIGLLPMILTGKENAPEVTFSAGELLFWHLIPCLFLPWKPIQSLKAMIPAYVCFVVLNALGVLLRSPIQETPADVIVSRQLFALAVDGFALLVFVPGVVICWNRLRRHGRSFRHRMLGTQFLAMRRDMAQARTVHDALFPESVDDEHLQFTFEYHPYKEIGGDYVWFKRQGDLVRMVLLDVTGHGLPAAMTVNRISGELERICSELPDADSLEITELLARYFHLTMAPHQIFATGFLVDLNLKTGRLRWVNAGHPPAYIVEEDTVGATALHSNTIMLGAVGAEEFDGELGEFTMTPGASLICYTDGVTEARAPAGDLLGVETVEKLIHGSQNQSEWSKRLSDLARSHSREILDDDILVATLQLKKLFSDADSNGTTSDSSLTQPVES
;
A
#
# COMPACT_ATOMS: atom_id res chain seq x y z
N MET A 1 10.87 -20.46 6.24
CA MET A 1 12.00 -19.50 6.28
C MET A 1 12.57 -19.15 4.89
N SER A 2 12.76 -20.09 3.94
CA SER A 2 13.28 -19.71 2.60
C SER A 2 12.26 -18.99 1.72
N GLN A 3 11.01 -19.47 1.67
CA GLN A 3 9.94 -18.86 0.84
C GLN A 3 9.55 -17.45 1.29
N GLU A 4 9.45 -17.22 2.60
CA GLU A 4 9.12 -15.90 3.14
C GLU A 4 10.21 -14.87 2.84
N ALA A 5 11.48 -15.28 2.95
CA ALA A 5 12.60 -14.43 2.57
C ALA A 5 12.62 -14.13 1.06
N GLU A 6 12.26 -15.12 0.23
CA GLU A 6 12.17 -14.98 -1.23
C GLU A 6 11.04 -14.01 -1.63
N LEU A 7 9.87 -14.12 -0.99
CA LEU A 7 8.73 -13.23 -1.22
C LEU A 7 9.02 -11.78 -0.81
N ILE A 8 9.71 -11.59 0.34
CA ILE A 8 10.16 -10.28 0.80
C ILE A 8 11.14 -9.67 -0.22
N GLN A 9 12.10 -10.48 -0.70
CA GLN A 9 13.08 -10.03 -1.69
C GLN A 9 12.41 -9.62 -3.01
N GLU A 10 11.45 -10.40 -3.51
CA GLU A 10 10.71 -10.09 -4.74
C GLU A 10 9.93 -8.77 -4.58
N THR A 11 9.23 -8.60 -3.46
CA THR A 11 8.46 -7.37 -3.16
C THR A 11 9.37 -6.14 -3.09
N ASP A 12 10.54 -6.26 -2.47
CA ASP A 12 11.53 -5.18 -2.41
C ASP A 12 12.09 -4.83 -3.79
N THR A 13 12.31 -5.82 -4.66
CA THR A 13 12.77 -5.56 -6.03
C THR A 13 11.72 -4.81 -6.86
N LEU A 14 10.45 -5.20 -6.75
CA LEU A 14 9.34 -4.53 -7.43
C LEU A 14 9.22 -3.08 -6.94
N PHE A 15 9.22 -2.86 -5.62
CA PHE A 15 9.14 -1.53 -5.02
C PHE A 15 10.29 -0.62 -5.49
N ASN A 16 11.51 -1.14 -5.54
CA ASN A 16 12.67 -0.37 -5.98
C ASN A 16 12.57 0.00 -7.46
N ARG A 17 12.11 -0.92 -8.31
CA ARG A 17 11.93 -0.68 -9.74
C ARG A 17 10.90 0.42 -10.00
N GLU A 18 9.72 0.33 -9.38
CA GLU A 18 8.68 1.35 -9.52
C GLU A 18 9.13 2.71 -8.98
N TYR A 19 9.85 2.72 -7.86
CA TYR A 19 10.43 3.95 -7.32
C TYR A 19 11.44 4.58 -8.29
N GLU A 20 12.30 3.78 -8.92
CA GLU A 20 13.27 4.29 -9.90
C GLU A 20 12.60 4.87 -11.15
N GLU A 21 11.52 4.26 -11.62
CA GLU A 21 10.71 4.75 -12.75
C GLU A 21 10.02 6.08 -12.41
N GLU A 22 9.40 6.21 -11.22
CA GLU A 22 8.83 7.49 -10.77
C GLU A 22 9.94 8.54 -10.60
N LEU A 23 11.07 8.17 -10.01
CA LEU A 23 12.21 9.08 -9.85
C LEU A 23 12.73 9.57 -11.21
N ALA A 24 12.78 8.70 -12.23
CA ALA A 24 13.20 9.05 -13.58
C ALA A 24 12.22 10.02 -14.26
N THR A 25 10.91 9.78 -14.15
CA THR A 25 9.89 10.69 -14.71
C THR A 25 9.91 12.04 -14.00
N TRP A 26 10.04 12.05 -12.68
CA TRP A 26 10.19 13.26 -11.88
C TRP A 26 11.44 14.04 -12.25
N ALA A 27 12.58 13.37 -12.43
CA ALA A 27 13.84 13.97 -12.85
C ALA A 27 13.76 14.57 -14.26
N ARG A 28 13.16 13.88 -15.23
CA ARG A 28 12.95 14.42 -16.58
C ARG A 28 12.13 15.70 -16.58
N ARG A 29 11.00 15.72 -15.84
CA ARG A 29 10.14 16.90 -15.73
C ARG A 29 10.88 18.07 -15.10
N ARG A 30 11.62 17.81 -14.02
CA ARG A 30 12.38 18.84 -13.29
C ARG A 30 13.57 19.38 -14.08
N PHE A 31 14.32 18.51 -14.75
CA PHE A 31 15.43 18.90 -15.64
C PHE A 31 14.94 19.79 -16.79
N ARG A 32 13.83 19.42 -17.44
CA ARG A 32 13.21 20.25 -18.48
C ARG A 32 12.84 21.63 -17.94
N ASN A 33 12.17 21.69 -16.79
CA ASN A 33 11.74 22.94 -16.19
C ASN A 33 12.95 23.82 -15.80
N PHE A 34 14.04 23.20 -15.32
CA PHE A 34 15.29 23.89 -15.04
C PHE A 34 15.86 24.54 -16.30
N CYS A 35 16.03 23.79 -17.39
CA CYS A 35 16.56 24.33 -18.64
C CYS A 35 15.71 25.47 -19.19
N ILE A 36 14.37 25.33 -19.17
CA ILE A 36 13.47 26.38 -19.64
C ILE A 36 13.59 27.65 -18.78
N ALA A 37 13.54 27.49 -17.45
CA ALA A 37 13.66 28.63 -16.54
C ALA A 37 15.01 29.36 -16.71
N PHE A 38 16.09 28.60 -16.89
CA PHE A 38 17.42 29.17 -17.08
C PHE A 38 17.60 29.84 -18.44
N LEU A 39 17.04 29.28 -19.52
CA LEU A 39 17.03 29.94 -20.83
C LEU A 39 16.29 31.29 -20.79
N ILE A 40 15.17 31.35 -20.08
CA ILE A 40 14.43 32.61 -19.88
C ILE A 40 15.31 33.61 -19.11
N PHE A 41 15.95 33.17 -18.02
CA PHE A 41 16.85 34.01 -17.23
C PHE A 41 17.99 34.60 -18.07
N LEU A 42 18.70 33.76 -18.84
CA LEU A 42 19.78 34.21 -19.73
C LEU A 42 19.28 35.19 -20.79
N SER A 43 18.11 34.92 -21.38
CA SER A 43 17.53 35.79 -22.42
C SER A 43 17.21 37.19 -21.88
N LEU A 44 16.65 37.26 -20.67
CA LEU A 44 16.37 38.53 -19.99
C LEU A 44 17.66 39.28 -19.63
N GLY A 45 18.67 38.56 -19.11
CA GLY A 45 19.98 39.14 -18.80
C GLY A 45 20.66 39.74 -20.03
N LEU A 46 20.75 38.97 -21.12
CA LEU A 46 21.31 39.42 -22.39
C LEU A 46 20.53 40.62 -22.97
N GLY A 47 19.20 40.60 -22.90
CA GLY A 47 18.35 41.72 -23.34
C GLY A 47 18.61 42.99 -22.54
N SER A 48 18.75 42.87 -21.21
CA SER A 48 19.08 43.99 -20.34
C SER A 48 20.45 44.57 -20.67
N MET A 49 21.48 43.72 -20.82
CA MET A 49 22.84 44.18 -21.16
C MET A 49 22.89 44.84 -22.53
N ALA A 50 22.20 44.29 -23.53
CA ALA A 50 22.10 44.90 -24.84
C ALA A 50 21.43 46.28 -24.80
N LEU A 51 20.35 46.44 -24.03
CA LEU A 51 19.67 47.73 -23.86
C LEU A 51 20.58 48.77 -23.18
N THR A 52 21.36 48.36 -22.18
CA THR A 52 22.36 49.23 -21.55
C THR A 52 23.42 49.65 -22.56
N LEU A 53 23.94 48.72 -23.36
CA LEU A 53 24.93 49.00 -24.41
C LEU A 53 24.43 50.02 -25.44
N PHE A 54 23.18 49.84 -25.92
CA PHE A 54 22.54 50.80 -26.84
C PHE A 54 22.35 52.19 -26.21
N SER A 55 22.01 52.23 -24.92
CA SER A 55 21.81 53.49 -24.20
C SER A 55 23.12 54.26 -24.03
N MET A 56 24.25 53.56 -23.88
CA MET A 56 25.58 54.17 -23.84
C MET A 56 25.97 54.79 -25.18
N GLU A 57 25.56 54.21 -26.32
CA GLU A 57 25.79 54.81 -27.65
C GLU A 57 24.95 56.09 -27.85
N GLY A 58 23.70 56.13 -27.38
CA GLY A 58 22.82 57.29 -27.50
C GLY A 58 23.27 58.54 -26.73
N VAL A 59 23.90 58.38 -25.56
CA VAL A 59 24.38 59.51 -24.72
C VAL A 59 25.63 60.19 -25.31
N THR A 60 26.44 59.48 -26.10
CA THR A 60 27.63 60.06 -26.75
C THR A 60 27.31 60.99 -27.93
N ALA A 61 26.08 60.93 -28.47
CA ALA A 61 25.65 61.80 -29.57
C ALA A 61 25.19 63.20 -29.10
N ASP A 62 24.63 63.32 -27.88
CA ASP A 62 24.14 64.60 -27.34
C ASP A 62 25.18 65.35 -26.47
N ALA A 63 26.29 64.72 -26.10
CA ALA A 63 27.33 65.30 -25.24
C ALA A 63 28.42 66.12 -25.97
N MET A 64 28.20 66.50 -27.23
CA MET A 64 29.09 67.43 -27.97
C MET A 64 28.90 68.92 -27.62
N GLY A 65 28.24 69.24 -26.50
CA GLY A 65 28.29 70.62 -26.00
C GLY A 65 27.50 70.89 -24.74
N VAL A 66 27.93 70.39 -23.58
CA VAL A 66 27.66 71.05 -22.28
C VAL A 66 28.80 70.73 -21.30
N ASP A 67 29.38 71.78 -20.72
CA ASP A 67 30.36 71.75 -19.64
C ASP A 67 29.77 71.20 -18.32
N GLY A 68 30.59 70.43 -17.59
CA GLY A 68 30.80 70.61 -16.15
C GLY A 68 29.68 70.24 -15.16
N SER A 69 29.93 69.14 -14.44
CA SER A 69 29.50 68.86 -13.05
C SER A 69 28.04 68.42 -12.80
N SER A 70 27.86 67.12 -12.53
CA SER A 70 27.18 66.62 -11.32
C SER A 70 27.09 65.09 -11.34
N ASN A 71 27.58 64.46 -10.27
CA ASN A 71 27.31 63.09 -9.79
C ASN A 71 26.52 62.14 -10.70
N GLN A 72 27.21 61.48 -11.62
CA GLN A 72 26.79 60.17 -12.12
C GLN A 72 27.88 59.14 -11.83
N THR A 73 27.97 58.71 -10.58
CA THR A 73 28.48 57.37 -10.24
C THR A 73 27.46 56.33 -10.71
N VAL A 74 27.29 56.23 -12.03
CA VAL A 74 26.80 55.01 -12.67
C VAL A 74 28.04 54.14 -12.79
N PHE A 75 28.01 52.92 -12.25
CA PHE A 75 29.04 51.91 -12.48
C PHE A 75 29.24 51.77 -14.00
N MET A 76 30.20 52.50 -14.57
CA MET A 76 30.55 52.34 -15.98
C MET A 76 31.31 51.03 -16.10
N ILE A 77 30.58 49.96 -16.37
CA ILE A 77 31.18 48.74 -16.90
C ILE A 77 31.73 49.12 -18.27
N ASP A 78 33.03 48.90 -18.49
CA ASP A 78 33.66 49.18 -19.78
C ASP A 78 32.92 48.47 -20.90
N ARG A 79 32.71 49.19 -22.01
CA ARG A 79 31.97 48.70 -23.19
C ARG A 79 32.50 47.34 -23.66
N GLU A 80 33.81 47.15 -23.62
CA GLU A 80 34.48 45.90 -24.01
C GLU A 80 34.13 44.73 -23.07
N VAL A 81 34.08 44.98 -21.76
CA VAL A 81 33.66 44.00 -20.75
C VAL A 81 32.19 43.63 -20.96
N MET A 82 31.34 44.61 -21.26
CA MET A 82 29.91 44.37 -21.55
C MET A 82 29.71 43.52 -22.81
N ILE A 83 30.43 43.80 -23.89
CA ILE A 83 30.39 42.99 -25.12
C ILE A 83 30.85 41.56 -24.85
N GLY A 84 31.96 41.39 -24.12
CA GLY A 84 32.47 40.06 -23.77
C GLY A 84 31.50 39.25 -22.91
N SER A 85 30.82 39.88 -21.95
CA SER A 85 29.77 39.24 -21.14
C SER A 85 28.54 38.83 -21.96
N ILE A 86 28.14 39.62 -22.96
CA ILE A 86 27.06 39.26 -23.90
C ILE A 86 27.45 38.00 -24.70
N ILE A 87 28.69 37.95 -25.22
CA ILE A 87 29.18 36.77 -25.96
C ILE A 87 29.20 35.54 -25.06
N ALA A 88 29.67 35.67 -23.82
CA ALA A 88 29.67 34.59 -22.84
C ALA A 88 28.26 34.05 -22.56
N GLY A 89 27.28 34.93 -22.32
CA GLY A 89 25.89 34.51 -22.10
C GLY A 89 25.28 33.81 -23.32
N LEU A 90 25.66 34.17 -24.55
CA LEU A 90 25.27 33.43 -25.76
C LEU A 90 25.89 32.02 -25.80
N VAL A 91 27.16 31.88 -25.40
CA VAL A 91 27.83 30.57 -25.30
C VAL A 91 27.15 29.69 -24.25
N GLU A 92 26.81 30.24 -23.08
CA GLU A 92 26.03 29.53 -22.05
C GLU A 92 24.69 29.05 -22.57
N MET A 93 23.98 29.89 -23.33
CA MET A 93 22.71 29.52 -23.97
C MET A 93 22.89 28.35 -24.94
N ILE A 94 23.94 28.36 -25.77
CA ILE A 94 24.26 27.26 -26.71
C ILE A 94 24.54 25.96 -25.94
N ILE A 95 25.34 26.01 -24.87
CA ILE A 95 25.65 24.84 -24.04
C ILE A 95 24.36 24.27 -23.44
N LEU A 96 23.52 25.12 -22.85
CA LEU A 96 22.28 24.72 -22.22
C LEU A 96 21.31 24.07 -23.22
N VAL A 97 21.13 24.65 -24.41
CA VAL A 97 20.31 24.08 -25.49
C VAL A 97 20.88 22.75 -25.97
N GLY A 98 22.21 22.64 -26.12
CA GLY A 98 22.87 21.40 -26.52
C GLY A 98 22.59 20.25 -25.54
N PHE A 99 22.74 20.50 -24.25
CA PHE A 99 22.41 19.52 -23.20
C PHE A 99 20.92 19.18 -23.16
N PHE A 100 20.04 20.17 -23.36
CA PHE A 100 18.60 19.96 -23.41
C PHE A 100 18.20 19.01 -24.55
N ILE A 101 18.70 19.24 -25.76
CA ILE A 101 18.41 18.41 -26.94
C ILE A 101 18.96 16.99 -26.75
N LYS A 102 20.20 16.86 -26.25
CA LYS A 102 20.84 15.57 -25.98
C LYS A 102 20.03 14.73 -24.99
N ASN A 103 19.69 15.31 -23.84
CA ASN A 103 19.02 14.58 -22.76
C ASN A 103 17.54 14.28 -23.05
N ARG A 104 16.89 15.06 -23.95
CA ARG A 104 15.54 14.74 -24.42
C ARG A 104 15.47 13.44 -25.22
N ARG A 105 16.57 13.05 -25.89
CA ARG A 105 16.58 11.94 -26.87
C ARG A 105 17.22 10.65 -26.37
N MET A 106 18.06 10.68 -25.31
CA MET A 106 19.02 9.60 -25.04
C MET A 106 18.98 9.00 -23.63
N VAL A 107 18.01 9.36 -22.77
CA VAL A 107 18.11 9.01 -21.36
C VAL A 107 16.98 8.09 -20.88
N ASP A 108 17.34 6.83 -20.68
CA ASP A 108 16.45 5.77 -20.17
C ASP A 108 16.41 5.76 -18.63
N SER A 109 17.49 6.15 -17.96
CA SER A 109 17.63 6.08 -16.49
C SER A 109 17.77 7.44 -15.80
N SER A 110 17.20 7.57 -14.60
CA SER A 110 17.35 8.73 -13.71
C SER A 110 18.81 9.08 -13.43
N GLN A 111 19.69 8.09 -13.29
CA GLN A 111 21.10 8.30 -12.97
C GLN A 111 21.86 9.00 -14.10
N GLN A 112 21.61 8.59 -15.35
CA GLN A 112 22.25 9.20 -16.52
C GLN A 112 21.80 10.65 -16.67
N LEU A 113 20.53 10.95 -16.43
CA LEU A 113 20.00 12.32 -16.49
C LEU A 113 20.67 13.21 -15.45
N ILE A 114 20.78 12.72 -14.22
CA ILE A 114 21.43 13.44 -13.11
C ILE A 114 22.91 13.66 -13.43
N LYS A 115 23.61 12.67 -13.99
CA LYS A 115 25.01 12.82 -14.42
C LYS A 115 25.16 13.91 -15.48
N SER A 116 24.31 13.92 -16.51
CA SER A 116 24.33 14.96 -17.53
C SER A 116 24.01 16.34 -16.97
N ALA A 117 23.02 16.45 -16.07
CA ALA A 117 22.67 17.71 -15.43
C ALA A 117 23.81 18.24 -14.53
N THR A 118 24.48 17.35 -13.80
CA THR A 118 25.66 17.67 -12.98
C THR A 118 26.78 18.23 -13.85
N MET A 119 27.06 17.58 -14.99
CA MET A 119 28.08 18.03 -15.95
C MET A 119 27.74 19.39 -16.57
N MET A 120 26.48 19.62 -16.90
CA MET A 120 26.01 20.89 -17.45
C MET A 120 26.19 22.04 -16.45
N VAL A 121 25.71 21.89 -15.21
CA VAL A 121 25.85 22.91 -14.17
C VAL A 121 27.32 23.18 -13.85
N MET A 122 28.16 22.13 -13.83
CA MET A 122 29.60 22.27 -13.66
C MET A 122 30.24 23.13 -14.77
N ILE A 123 29.94 22.85 -16.04
CA ILE A 123 30.51 23.61 -17.16
C ILE A 123 30.07 25.07 -17.12
N LEU A 124 28.77 25.30 -16.90
CA LEU A 124 28.21 26.65 -16.87
C LEU A 124 28.77 27.48 -15.71
N SER A 125 28.81 26.91 -14.50
CA SER A 125 29.34 27.62 -13.32
C SER A 125 30.84 27.93 -13.43
N VAL A 126 31.64 27.05 -14.04
CA VAL A 126 33.07 27.35 -14.29
C VAL A 126 33.23 28.44 -15.35
N LEU A 127 32.42 28.39 -16.41
CA LEU A 127 32.45 29.40 -17.47
C LEU A 127 32.10 30.79 -16.90
N ASP A 128 31.05 30.88 -16.10
CA ASP A 128 30.61 32.13 -15.46
C ASP A 128 31.71 32.70 -14.54
N VAL A 129 32.31 31.84 -13.69
CA VAL A 129 33.44 32.24 -12.83
C VAL A 129 34.63 32.78 -13.64
N LEU A 130 34.94 32.17 -14.79
CA LEU A 130 36.01 32.65 -15.66
C LEU A 130 35.66 33.97 -16.36
N VAL A 131 34.43 34.11 -16.84
CA VAL A 131 33.98 35.30 -17.56
C VAL A 131 33.95 36.51 -16.63
N ILE A 132 33.35 36.39 -15.46
CA ILE A 132 33.27 37.52 -14.53
C ILE A 132 34.66 37.83 -13.95
N GLY A 133 35.56 36.83 -13.82
CA GLY A 133 36.79 36.97 -13.03
C GLY A 133 38.03 37.30 -13.85
N LEU A 134 38.15 36.69 -15.02
CA LEU A 134 39.32 36.82 -15.87
C LEU A 134 39.11 37.91 -16.95
N LEU A 135 37.90 38.04 -17.50
CA LEU A 135 37.63 38.95 -18.63
C LEU A 135 37.93 40.42 -18.27
N PRO A 136 37.47 40.98 -17.13
CA PRO A 136 37.81 42.37 -16.80
C PRO A 136 39.30 42.56 -16.56
N MET A 137 39.97 41.58 -15.95
CA MET A 137 41.43 41.61 -15.69
C MET A 137 42.25 41.64 -16.98
N ILE A 138 41.80 40.93 -18.03
CA ILE A 138 42.45 40.93 -19.35
C ILE A 138 42.21 42.25 -20.07
N LEU A 139 40.98 42.76 -20.06
CA LEU A 139 40.57 43.90 -20.89
C LEU A 139 40.96 45.27 -20.31
N THR A 140 40.95 45.44 -18.98
CA THR A 140 41.18 46.76 -18.33
C THR A 140 42.63 47.02 -17.91
N GLY A 141 43.52 46.02 -18.05
CA GLY A 141 44.92 46.11 -17.65
C GLY A 141 45.14 46.08 -16.13
N LYS A 142 46.39 45.85 -15.70
CA LYS A 142 46.74 45.60 -14.27
C LYS A 142 46.52 46.77 -13.32
N GLU A 143 46.56 48.01 -13.80
CA GLU A 143 46.57 49.22 -12.95
C GLU A 143 45.17 49.73 -12.59
N ASN A 144 44.15 49.38 -13.40
CA ASN A 144 42.75 49.79 -13.20
C ASN A 144 41.80 48.61 -13.05
N ALA A 145 42.33 47.39 -12.88
CA ALA A 145 41.49 46.21 -12.70
C ALA A 145 40.54 46.46 -11.51
N PRO A 146 39.21 46.40 -11.72
CA PRO A 146 38.25 46.60 -10.64
C PRO A 146 38.59 45.64 -9.49
N GLU A 147 38.22 46.00 -8.26
CA GLU A 147 38.25 45.00 -7.19
C GLU A 147 37.48 43.79 -7.71
N VAL A 148 38.17 42.66 -7.89
CA VAL A 148 37.54 41.38 -8.22
C VAL A 148 36.72 41.01 -6.99
N THR A 149 35.58 41.68 -6.81
CA THR A 149 34.56 41.39 -5.82
C THR A 149 33.73 40.27 -6.42
N PHE A 150 34.36 39.11 -6.53
CA PHE A 150 33.66 37.90 -6.86
C PHE A 150 32.70 37.62 -5.72
N SER A 151 31.42 37.86 -5.95
CA SER A 151 30.46 37.77 -4.86
C SER A 151 30.16 36.31 -4.57
N ALA A 152 30.21 35.92 -3.29
CA ALA A 152 29.67 34.64 -2.83
C ALA A 152 28.22 34.38 -3.32
N GLY A 153 27.52 35.43 -3.75
CA GLY A 153 26.21 35.37 -4.39
C GLY A 153 26.16 34.61 -5.72
N GLU A 154 27.23 34.62 -6.53
CA GLU A 154 27.25 33.89 -7.81
C GLU A 154 27.40 32.38 -7.61
N LEU A 155 28.30 31.98 -6.70
CA LEU A 155 28.40 30.59 -6.25
C LEU A 155 27.10 30.12 -5.59
N LEU A 156 26.43 31.00 -4.85
CA LEU A 156 25.10 30.72 -4.29
C LEU A 156 24.10 30.48 -5.39
N PHE A 157 24.06 31.36 -6.41
CA PHE A 157 23.14 31.27 -7.53
C PHE A 157 23.29 29.94 -8.28
N TRP A 158 24.53 29.62 -8.67
CA TRP A 158 24.84 28.40 -9.43
C TRP A 158 24.67 27.10 -8.65
N HIS A 159 24.64 27.15 -7.32
CA HIS A 159 24.29 25.98 -6.50
C HIS A 159 22.79 25.92 -6.17
N LEU A 160 22.23 27.03 -5.67
CA LEU A 160 20.88 27.08 -5.12
C LEU A 160 19.83 26.88 -6.20
N ILE A 161 19.96 27.50 -7.38
CA ILE A 161 18.95 27.36 -8.43
C ILE A 161 18.88 25.91 -8.92
N PRO A 162 19.98 25.24 -9.30
CA PRO A 162 19.91 23.81 -9.61
C PRO A 162 19.34 22.97 -8.46
N CYS A 163 19.65 23.27 -7.19
CA CYS A 163 19.04 22.60 -6.03
C CYS A 163 17.52 22.79 -5.95
N LEU A 164 17.01 23.95 -6.38
CA LEU A 164 15.59 24.25 -6.43
C LEU A 164 14.85 23.50 -7.54
N PHE A 165 15.53 22.97 -8.55
CA PHE A 165 14.89 22.25 -9.64
C PHE A 165 15.27 20.77 -9.67
N LEU A 166 16.56 20.45 -9.70
CA LEU A 166 17.07 19.10 -9.94
C LEU A 166 16.89 18.18 -8.72
N PRO A 167 16.48 16.92 -8.93
CA PRO A 167 16.32 15.94 -7.87
C PRO A 167 17.60 15.14 -7.60
N TRP A 168 18.70 15.84 -7.40
CA TRP A 168 19.99 15.23 -7.08
C TRP A 168 20.15 14.90 -5.58
N LYS A 169 21.06 13.98 -5.28
CA LYS A 169 21.53 13.74 -3.91
C LYS A 169 22.38 14.92 -3.43
N PRO A 170 22.42 15.22 -2.13
CA PRO A 170 23.32 16.22 -1.53
C PRO A 170 24.76 16.21 -2.06
N ILE A 171 25.34 15.02 -2.19
CA ILE A 171 26.72 14.87 -2.66
C ILE A 171 26.86 15.21 -4.14
N GLN A 172 25.83 14.93 -4.95
CA GLN A 172 25.84 15.27 -6.38
C GLN A 172 25.72 16.78 -6.60
N SER A 173 24.96 17.49 -5.75
CA SER A 173 24.88 18.96 -5.79
C SER A 173 26.23 19.61 -5.53
N LEU A 174 26.93 19.12 -4.51
CA LEU A 174 28.26 19.61 -4.16
C LEU A 174 29.28 19.28 -5.25
N LYS A 175 29.24 18.06 -5.82
CA LYS A 175 30.14 17.64 -6.91
C LYS A 175 30.09 18.56 -8.13
N ALA A 176 28.92 19.14 -8.45
CA ALA A 176 28.80 20.08 -9.55
C ALA A 176 29.56 21.40 -9.29
N MET A 177 29.68 21.80 -8.03
CA MET A 177 30.23 23.12 -7.65
C MET A 177 31.72 23.11 -7.32
N ILE A 178 32.31 21.96 -7.00
CA ILE A 178 33.72 21.85 -6.61
C ILE A 178 34.66 22.55 -7.62
N PRO A 179 34.57 22.32 -8.94
CA PRO A 179 35.48 22.96 -9.89
C PRO A 179 35.32 24.48 -9.96
N ALA A 180 34.09 24.98 -9.93
CA ALA A 180 33.81 26.42 -9.93
C ALA A 180 34.32 27.09 -8.66
N TYR A 181 34.14 26.46 -7.49
CA TYR A 181 34.67 26.94 -6.22
C TYR A 181 36.21 26.96 -6.20
N VAL A 182 36.86 25.91 -6.71
CA VAL A 182 38.34 25.89 -6.82
C VAL A 182 38.81 27.01 -7.76
N CYS A 183 38.15 27.20 -8.90
CA CYS A 183 38.46 28.29 -9.83
C CYS A 183 38.31 29.66 -9.16
N PHE A 184 37.22 29.87 -8.42
CA PHE A 184 36.96 31.07 -7.63
C PHE A 184 38.09 31.37 -6.63
N VAL A 185 38.50 30.39 -5.83
CA VAL A 185 39.57 30.57 -4.83
C VAL A 185 40.90 30.91 -5.53
N VAL A 186 41.22 30.24 -6.63
CA VAL A 186 42.45 30.49 -7.40
C VAL A 186 42.45 31.88 -8.02
N LEU A 187 41.36 32.32 -8.62
CA LEU A 187 41.24 33.66 -9.22
C LEU A 187 41.30 34.76 -8.15
N ASN A 188 40.66 34.57 -7.00
CA ASN A 188 40.77 35.51 -5.87
C ASN A 188 42.21 35.60 -5.36
N ALA A 189 42.88 34.46 -5.15
CA ALA A 189 44.28 34.44 -4.74
C ALA A 189 45.21 35.11 -5.78
N LEU A 190 44.99 34.85 -7.06
CA LEU A 190 45.74 35.47 -8.16
C LEU A 190 45.49 36.99 -8.22
N GLY A 191 44.25 37.43 -8.06
CA GLY A 191 43.88 38.84 -8.01
C GLY A 191 44.56 39.59 -6.85
N VAL A 192 44.73 38.94 -5.69
CA VAL A 192 45.49 39.49 -4.56
C VAL A 192 46.99 39.58 -4.88
N LEU A 193 47.55 38.58 -5.57
CA LEU A 193 48.99 38.54 -5.92
C LEU A 193 49.38 39.49 -7.06
N LEU A 194 48.49 39.73 -8.03
CA LEU A 194 48.77 40.57 -9.20
C LEU A 194 48.62 42.07 -8.94
N ARG A 195 47.97 42.48 -7.83
CA ARG A 195 47.93 43.87 -7.40
C ARG A 195 49.35 44.30 -7.03
N SER A 196 49.83 45.38 -7.62
CA SER A 196 51.12 45.95 -7.23
C SER A 196 51.07 46.28 -5.74
N PRO A 197 52.11 45.94 -4.95
CA PRO A 197 52.23 46.50 -3.62
C PRO A 197 52.28 48.02 -3.83
N ILE A 198 51.36 48.75 -3.19
CA ILE A 198 51.58 50.19 -2.98
C ILE A 198 52.97 50.25 -2.35
N GLN A 199 53.85 51.09 -2.90
CA GLN A 199 55.31 50.99 -2.74
C GLN A 199 55.83 51.17 -1.29
N GLU A 200 54.94 51.15 -0.29
CA GLU A 200 55.20 51.24 1.16
C GLU A 200 54.32 50.30 2.03
N THR A 201 53.75 49.20 1.52
CA THR A 201 52.95 48.29 2.39
C THR A 201 53.83 47.35 3.24
N PRO A 202 53.72 47.36 4.58
CA PRO A 202 54.44 46.43 5.47
C PRO A 202 54.07 44.95 5.25
N ALA A 203 55.01 44.03 5.50
CA ALA A 203 54.85 42.58 5.26
C ALA A 203 53.74 41.93 6.11
N ASP A 204 53.53 42.41 7.32
CA ASP A 204 52.47 41.99 8.25
C ASP A 204 51.06 42.37 7.75
N VAL A 205 50.93 43.49 7.05
CA VAL A 205 49.67 43.91 6.40
C VAL A 205 49.34 43.00 5.21
N ILE A 206 50.35 42.52 4.48
CA ILE A 206 50.17 41.57 3.37
C ILE A 206 49.70 40.21 3.91
N VAL A 207 50.35 39.69 4.95
CA VAL A 207 50.01 38.39 5.56
C VAL A 207 48.61 38.42 6.17
N SER A 208 48.24 39.47 6.91
CA SER A 208 46.89 39.61 7.49
C SER A 208 45.80 39.71 6.42
N ARG A 209 46.06 40.40 5.30
CA ARG A 209 45.13 40.46 4.16
C ARG A 209 44.93 39.10 3.50
N GLN A 210 45.99 38.30 3.33
CA GLN A 210 45.89 36.95 2.78
C GLN A 210 45.16 35.98 3.72
N LEU A 211 45.43 36.04 5.03
CA LEU A 211 44.72 35.24 6.04
C LEU A 211 43.24 35.61 6.12
N PHE A 212 42.90 36.89 6.02
CA PHE A 212 41.52 37.36 5.96
C PHE A 212 40.80 36.86 4.71
N ALA A 213 41.44 36.94 3.53
CA ALA A 213 40.88 36.40 2.28
C ALA A 213 40.62 34.89 2.38
N LEU A 214 41.58 34.11 2.91
CA LEU A 214 41.41 32.68 3.13
C LEU A 214 40.25 32.35 4.08
N ALA A 215 40.07 33.16 5.13
CA ALA A 215 38.97 33.01 6.08
C ALA A 215 37.60 33.32 5.43
N VAL A 216 37.53 34.37 4.61
CA VAL A 216 36.32 34.73 3.84
C VAL A 216 35.98 33.65 2.82
N ASP A 217 36.96 33.15 2.07
CA ASP A 217 36.78 32.06 1.12
C ASP A 217 36.35 30.78 1.82
N GLY A 218 36.95 30.44 2.96
CA GLY A 218 36.53 29.31 3.79
C GLY A 218 35.08 29.43 4.27
N PHE A 219 34.64 30.64 4.66
CA PHE A 219 33.24 30.90 5.04
C PHE A 219 32.28 30.81 3.84
N ALA A 220 32.76 31.05 2.62
CA ALA A 220 31.97 30.91 1.40
C ALA A 220 31.48 29.46 1.17
N LEU A 221 32.03 28.44 1.82
CA LEU A 221 31.47 27.08 1.78
C LEU A 221 30.06 26.99 2.38
N LEU A 222 29.71 27.88 3.32
CA LEU A 222 28.36 27.92 3.93
C LEU A 222 27.28 28.28 2.91
N VAL A 223 27.65 28.91 1.80
CA VAL A 223 26.78 29.21 0.65
C VAL A 223 26.14 27.95 0.07
N PHE A 224 26.80 26.79 0.20
CA PHE A 224 26.26 25.53 -0.30
C PHE A 224 25.26 24.86 0.65
N VAL A 225 25.23 25.23 1.93
CA VAL A 225 24.37 24.58 2.94
C VAL A 225 22.88 24.65 2.59
N PRO A 226 22.30 25.81 2.20
CA PRO A 226 20.88 25.88 1.87
C PRO A 226 20.48 24.95 0.73
N GLY A 227 21.29 24.90 -0.33
CA GLY A 227 21.03 24.00 -1.46
C GLY A 227 21.10 22.53 -1.06
N VAL A 228 22.10 22.13 -0.28
CA VAL A 228 22.24 20.75 0.22
C VAL A 228 21.02 20.34 1.07
N VAL A 229 20.58 21.23 1.97
CA VAL A 229 19.40 21.00 2.81
C VAL A 229 18.13 20.86 1.95
N ILE A 230 17.96 21.69 0.92
CA ILE A 230 16.83 21.60 -0.01
C ILE A 230 16.82 20.24 -0.71
N CYS A 231 17.97 19.79 -1.22
CA CYS A 231 18.09 18.51 -1.92
C CYS A 231 17.76 17.33 -1.01
N TRP A 232 18.34 17.34 0.18
CA TRP A 232 18.10 16.31 1.19
C TRP A 232 16.62 16.22 1.57
N ASN A 233 16.02 17.35 1.96
CA ASN A 233 14.62 17.41 2.38
C ASN A 233 13.68 16.99 1.25
N ARG A 234 13.94 17.43 0.01
CA ARG A 234 13.08 17.12 -1.13
C ARG A 234 13.12 15.64 -1.50
N LEU A 235 14.30 15.04 -1.60
CA LEU A 235 14.43 13.62 -1.92
C LEU A 235 13.82 12.75 -0.81
N ARG A 236 14.02 13.15 0.46
CA ARG A 236 13.41 12.48 1.62
C ARG A 236 11.88 12.58 1.60
N ARG A 237 11.32 13.76 1.30
CA ARG A 237 9.87 13.95 1.19
C ARG A 237 9.28 13.14 0.05
N HIS A 238 9.92 13.17 -1.13
CA HIS A 238 9.47 12.39 -2.28
C HIS A 238 9.45 10.89 -1.99
N GLY A 239 10.53 10.33 -1.45
CA GLY A 239 10.59 8.91 -1.08
C GLY A 239 9.56 8.50 -0.02
N ARG A 240 9.31 9.36 0.98
CA ARG A 240 8.24 9.13 1.98
C ARG A 240 6.85 9.16 1.35
N SER A 241 6.56 10.16 0.52
CA SER A 241 5.27 10.28 -0.15
C SER A 241 5.02 9.12 -1.11
N PHE A 242 6.03 8.67 -1.86
CA PHE A 242 5.92 7.48 -2.70
C PHE A 242 5.55 6.26 -1.87
N ARG A 243 6.31 5.99 -0.80
CA ARG A 243 6.07 4.83 0.06
C ARG A 243 4.67 4.81 0.66
N HIS A 244 4.20 5.96 1.16
CA HIS A 244 2.85 6.05 1.72
C HIS A 244 1.76 5.83 0.66
N ARG A 245 1.91 6.38 -0.55
CA ARG A 245 0.95 6.16 -1.64
C ARG A 245 0.94 4.71 -2.08
N MET A 246 2.12 4.11 -2.28
CA MET A 246 2.24 2.72 -2.72
C MET A 246 1.63 1.75 -1.71
N LEU A 247 1.95 1.91 -0.42
CA LEU A 247 1.33 1.13 0.65
C LEU A 247 -0.18 1.34 0.70
N GLY A 248 -0.66 2.58 0.55
CA GLY A 248 -2.09 2.89 0.52
C GLY A 248 -2.81 2.22 -0.65
N THR A 249 -2.25 2.28 -1.85
CA THR A 249 -2.82 1.67 -3.06
C THR A 249 -2.87 0.15 -2.95
N GLN A 250 -1.77 -0.48 -2.51
CA GLN A 250 -1.70 -1.93 -2.30
C GLN A 250 -2.67 -2.41 -1.21
N PHE A 251 -2.75 -1.68 -0.10
CA PHE A 251 -3.70 -1.98 0.97
C PHE A 251 -5.15 -1.91 0.48
N LEU A 252 -5.51 -0.87 -0.29
CA LEU A 252 -6.85 -0.74 -0.86
C LEU A 252 -7.16 -1.83 -1.89
N ALA A 253 -6.18 -2.23 -2.71
CA ALA A 253 -6.33 -3.34 -3.64
C ALA A 253 -6.60 -4.66 -2.87
N MET A 254 -5.77 -4.99 -1.88
CA MET A 254 -5.96 -6.18 -1.05
C MET A 254 -7.32 -6.19 -0.33
N ARG A 255 -7.77 -5.05 0.21
CA ARG A 255 -9.10 -4.97 0.83
C ARG A 255 -10.22 -5.19 -0.17
N ARG A 256 -10.08 -4.69 -1.40
CA ARG A 256 -11.06 -4.91 -2.47
C ARG A 256 -11.13 -6.39 -2.85
N ASP A 257 -9.98 -7.04 -3.01
CA ASP A 257 -9.89 -8.45 -3.37
C ASP A 257 -10.48 -9.32 -2.26
N MET A 258 -10.21 -9.00 -0.98
CA MET A 258 -10.83 -9.71 0.15
C MET A 258 -12.35 -9.50 0.21
N ALA A 259 -12.85 -8.29 -0.07
CA ALA A 259 -14.29 -8.04 -0.11
C ALA A 259 -14.99 -8.82 -1.24
N GLN A 260 -14.33 -8.95 -2.39
CA GLN A 260 -14.82 -9.78 -3.50
C GLN A 260 -14.81 -11.27 -3.14
N ALA A 261 -13.72 -11.76 -2.56
CA ALA A 261 -13.62 -13.14 -2.08
C ALA A 261 -14.71 -13.44 -1.04
N ARG A 262 -14.98 -12.50 -0.13
CA ARG A 262 -16.08 -12.60 0.83
C ARG A 262 -17.44 -12.71 0.14
N THR A 263 -17.72 -11.91 -0.88
CA THR A 263 -19.00 -12.01 -1.60
C THR A 263 -19.21 -13.39 -2.22
N VAL A 264 -18.16 -13.99 -2.77
CA VAL A 264 -18.22 -15.35 -3.33
C VAL A 264 -18.40 -16.40 -2.23
N HIS A 265 -17.69 -16.26 -1.11
CA HIS A 265 -17.80 -17.17 0.04
C HIS A 265 -19.16 -17.07 0.74
N ASP A 266 -19.67 -15.87 0.98
CA ASP A 266 -20.98 -15.63 1.61
C ASP A 266 -22.13 -16.18 0.73
N ALA A 267 -21.96 -16.21 -0.59
CA ALA A 267 -22.93 -16.80 -1.52
C ALA A 267 -23.05 -18.35 -1.41
N LEU A 268 -22.15 -19.01 -0.68
CA LEU A 268 -22.23 -20.45 -0.41
C LEU A 268 -23.19 -20.79 0.73
N PHE A 269 -23.52 -19.81 1.58
CA PHE A 269 -24.39 -20.03 2.72
C PHE A 269 -25.85 -20.15 2.26
N PRO A 270 -26.63 -21.06 2.88
CA PRO A 270 -28.03 -21.25 2.53
C PRO A 270 -28.88 -20.04 2.89
N GLU A 271 -30.07 -19.93 2.29
CA GLU A 271 -31.10 -19.00 2.77
C GLU A 271 -31.79 -19.57 4.01
N SER A 272 -32.23 -18.69 4.92
CA SER A 272 -33.10 -19.09 6.03
C SER A 272 -34.44 -19.57 5.49
N VAL A 273 -34.98 -20.65 6.06
CA VAL A 273 -36.29 -21.18 5.71
C VAL A 273 -37.25 -20.92 6.87
N ASP A 274 -38.44 -20.42 6.57
CA ASP A 274 -39.52 -20.30 7.55
C ASP A 274 -40.86 -20.59 6.87
N ASP A 275 -41.36 -21.81 7.05
CA ASP A 275 -42.66 -22.25 6.53
C ASP A 275 -43.50 -22.98 7.59
N GLU A 276 -44.63 -23.57 7.17
CA GLU A 276 -45.56 -24.25 8.08
C GLU A 276 -44.95 -25.47 8.78
N HIS A 277 -43.99 -26.15 8.14
CA HIS A 277 -43.42 -27.41 8.60
C HIS A 277 -42.06 -27.23 9.26
N LEU A 278 -41.28 -26.25 8.82
CA LEU A 278 -39.88 -26.11 9.20
C LEU A 278 -39.47 -24.65 9.37
N GLN A 279 -38.63 -24.40 10.37
CA GLN A 279 -37.81 -23.19 10.41
C GLN A 279 -36.33 -23.55 10.49
N PHE A 280 -35.54 -23.01 9.58
CA PHE A 280 -34.08 -23.09 9.56
C PHE A 280 -33.51 -21.67 9.60
N THR A 281 -32.69 -21.40 10.61
CA THR A 281 -31.99 -20.12 10.79
C THR A 281 -30.55 -20.38 11.19
N PHE A 282 -29.65 -19.50 10.78
CA PHE A 282 -28.26 -19.53 11.23
C PHE A 282 -27.72 -18.12 11.42
N GLU A 283 -26.69 -17.99 12.24
CA GLU A 283 -25.94 -16.76 12.46
C GLU A 283 -24.46 -17.07 12.28
N TYR A 284 -23.80 -16.30 11.42
CA TYR A 284 -22.37 -16.48 11.10
C TYR A 284 -21.62 -15.17 11.30
N HIS A 285 -20.58 -15.21 12.13
CA HIS A 285 -19.69 -14.09 12.41
C HIS A 285 -18.24 -14.55 12.26
N PRO A 286 -17.59 -14.29 11.11
CA PRO A 286 -16.19 -14.65 10.95
C PRO A 286 -15.29 -13.81 11.84
N TYR A 287 -14.21 -14.41 12.35
CA TYR A 287 -13.13 -13.73 13.07
C TYR A 287 -12.43 -12.66 12.21
N LYS A 288 -12.26 -12.95 10.91
CA LYS A 288 -11.67 -12.04 9.91
C LYS A 288 -12.70 -11.66 8.85
N GLU A 289 -12.23 -11.28 7.66
CA GLU A 289 -13.12 -10.97 6.52
C GLU A 289 -13.89 -12.20 6.02
N ILE A 290 -13.33 -13.40 6.20
CA ILE A 290 -13.86 -14.72 5.78
C ILE A 290 -13.32 -15.80 6.73
N GLY A 291 -14.03 -16.92 6.86
CA GLY A 291 -13.79 -17.95 7.88
C GLY A 291 -13.84 -19.39 7.36
N GLY A 292 -13.53 -20.33 8.27
CA GLY A 292 -13.53 -21.77 8.05
C GLY A 292 -14.83 -22.47 8.45
N ASP A 293 -15.67 -21.81 9.24
CA ASP A 293 -16.99 -22.31 9.62
C ASP A 293 -17.97 -22.29 8.45
N TYR A 294 -18.72 -23.38 8.28
CA TYR A 294 -19.66 -23.51 7.19
C TYR A 294 -20.91 -24.30 7.58
N VAL A 295 -22.06 -23.80 7.15
CA VAL A 295 -23.33 -24.54 7.19
C VAL A 295 -23.82 -24.75 5.77
N TRP A 296 -24.12 -26.00 5.43
CA TRP A 296 -24.82 -26.39 4.23
C TRP A 296 -26.20 -26.89 4.61
N PHE A 297 -27.23 -26.48 3.87
CA PHE A 297 -28.61 -26.89 4.12
C PHE A 297 -29.31 -27.12 2.79
N LYS A 298 -30.04 -28.23 2.69
CA LYS A 298 -30.88 -28.52 1.53
C LYS A 298 -32.14 -29.28 1.95
N ARG A 299 -33.26 -28.89 1.36
CA ARG A 299 -34.53 -29.60 1.48
C ARG A 299 -34.91 -30.24 0.14
N GLN A 300 -35.20 -31.54 0.17
CA GLN A 300 -35.71 -32.29 -0.96
C GLN A 300 -37.02 -32.97 -0.56
N GLY A 301 -38.15 -32.35 -0.90
CA GLY A 301 -39.47 -32.85 -0.48
C GLY A 301 -39.64 -32.86 1.04
N ASP A 302 -39.78 -34.06 1.61
CA ASP A 302 -39.92 -34.30 3.05
C ASP A 302 -38.58 -34.62 3.75
N LEU A 303 -37.46 -34.68 3.03
CA LEU A 303 -36.14 -34.85 3.63
C LEU A 303 -35.42 -33.50 3.72
N VAL A 304 -34.93 -33.18 4.91
CA VAL A 304 -34.10 -32.02 5.17
C VAL A 304 -32.72 -32.51 5.58
N ARG A 305 -31.68 -32.03 4.92
CA ARG A 305 -30.29 -32.30 5.29
C ARG A 305 -29.60 -31.01 5.69
N MET A 306 -28.85 -31.06 6.80
CA MET A 306 -27.96 -30.00 7.23
C MET A 306 -26.59 -30.59 7.54
N VAL A 307 -25.53 -29.89 7.15
CA VAL A 307 -24.14 -30.20 7.45
C VAL A 307 -23.53 -28.94 8.06
N LEU A 308 -23.08 -29.03 9.30
CA LEU A 308 -22.29 -28.00 9.97
C LEU A 308 -20.84 -28.46 9.99
N LEU A 309 -19.91 -27.61 9.59
CA LEU A 309 -18.49 -27.89 9.53
C LEU A 309 -17.70 -26.75 10.15
N ASP A 310 -16.61 -27.10 10.80
CA ASP A 310 -15.56 -26.17 11.22
C ASP A 310 -14.23 -26.74 10.70
N VAL A 311 -13.60 -25.98 9.80
CA VAL A 311 -12.35 -26.36 9.13
C VAL A 311 -11.18 -25.79 9.91
N THR A 312 -10.18 -26.61 10.22
CA THR A 312 -9.01 -26.19 10.98
C THR A 312 -8.32 -24.96 10.39
N GLY A 313 -8.09 -23.97 11.26
CA GLY A 313 -7.47 -22.69 10.92
C GLY A 313 -8.52 -21.65 10.52
N HIS A 314 -8.08 -20.39 10.39
CA HIS A 314 -9.00 -19.27 10.15
C HIS A 314 -8.60 -18.45 8.90
N GLY A 315 -9.51 -17.61 8.41
CA GLY A 315 -9.22 -16.66 7.32
C GLY A 315 -9.26 -17.29 5.93
N LEU A 316 -8.50 -16.71 5.00
CA LEU A 316 -8.55 -17.08 3.58
C LEU A 316 -8.25 -18.56 3.29
N PRO A 317 -7.23 -19.22 3.88
CA PRO A 317 -6.97 -20.64 3.59
C PRO A 317 -8.14 -21.55 3.98
N ALA A 318 -8.77 -21.32 5.15
CA ALA A 318 -9.92 -22.09 5.60
C ALA A 318 -11.16 -21.83 4.73
N ALA A 319 -11.43 -20.57 4.39
CA ALA A 319 -12.52 -20.20 3.48
C ALA A 319 -12.39 -20.83 2.07
N MET A 320 -11.17 -20.97 1.56
CA MET A 320 -10.92 -21.66 0.29
C MET A 320 -11.21 -23.17 0.39
N THR A 321 -10.95 -23.78 1.54
CA THR A 321 -11.33 -25.17 1.80
C THR A 321 -12.85 -25.31 1.87
N VAL A 322 -13.55 -24.40 2.54
CA VAL A 322 -15.03 -24.35 2.55
C VAL A 322 -15.60 -24.30 1.14
N ASN A 323 -15.06 -23.47 0.25
CA ASN A 323 -15.48 -23.40 -1.16
C ASN A 323 -15.37 -24.76 -1.87
N ARG A 324 -14.29 -25.51 -1.62
CA ARG A 324 -14.09 -26.86 -2.19
C ARG A 324 -15.09 -27.86 -1.62
N ILE A 325 -15.33 -27.81 -0.31
CA ILE A 325 -16.26 -28.72 0.37
C ILE A 325 -17.70 -28.45 -0.04
N SER A 326 -18.10 -27.18 -0.18
CA SER A 326 -19.43 -26.81 -0.66
C SER A 326 -19.75 -27.44 -2.02
N GLY A 327 -18.81 -27.37 -2.97
CA GLY A 327 -18.96 -28.02 -4.27
C GLY A 327 -19.00 -29.56 -4.18
N GLU A 328 -18.23 -30.16 -3.28
CA GLU A 328 -18.22 -31.61 -3.07
C GLU A 328 -19.52 -32.11 -2.41
N LEU A 329 -20.03 -31.39 -1.40
CA LEU A 329 -21.33 -31.64 -0.77
C LEU A 329 -22.45 -31.56 -1.81
N GLU A 330 -22.45 -30.51 -2.63
CA GLU A 330 -23.47 -30.34 -3.67
C GLU A 330 -23.44 -31.49 -4.68
N ARG A 331 -22.24 -31.95 -5.06
CA ARG A 331 -22.04 -33.09 -5.95
C ARG A 331 -22.54 -34.40 -5.32
N ILE A 332 -22.03 -34.75 -4.13
CA ILE A 332 -22.38 -36.01 -3.45
C ILE A 332 -23.89 -36.08 -3.19
N CYS A 333 -24.49 -35.04 -2.61
CA CYS A 333 -25.91 -35.02 -2.29
C CYS A 333 -26.83 -35.01 -3.52
N SER A 334 -26.33 -34.62 -4.69
CA SER A 334 -27.10 -34.65 -5.94
C SER A 334 -26.96 -35.99 -6.68
N GLU A 335 -25.79 -36.63 -6.61
CA GLU A 335 -25.54 -37.94 -7.21
C GLU A 335 -26.13 -39.09 -6.38
N LEU A 336 -26.21 -38.92 -5.06
CA LEU A 336 -26.67 -39.93 -4.10
C LEU A 336 -27.80 -39.36 -3.21
N PRO A 337 -29.00 -39.11 -3.78
CA PRO A 337 -30.10 -38.50 -3.03
C PRO A 337 -30.65 -39.40 -1.91
N ASP A 338 -30.51 -40.72 -2.05
CA ASP A 338 -31.00 -41.71 -1.09
C ASP A 338 -29.97 -42.09 0.00
N ALA A 339 -28.72 -41.64 -0.14
CA ALA A 339 -27.67 -41.91 0.83
C ALA A 339 -27.98 -41.22 2.15
N ASP A 340 -27.77 -41.90 3.28
CA ASP A 340 -28.04 -41.33 4.59
C ASP A 340 -26.86 -40.52 5.15
N SER A 341 -27.06 -39.88 6.30
CA SER A 341 -26.04 -39.04 6.94
C SER A 341 -24.72 -39.76 7.19
N LEU A 342 -24.72 -41.08 7.45
CA LEU A 342 -23.49 -41.84 7.68
C LEU A 342 -22.71 -42.02 6.37
N GLU A 343 -23.39 -42.48 5.32
CA GLU A 343 -22.76 -42.66 4.00
C GLU A 343 -22.16 -41.34 3.46
N ILE A 344 -22.87 -40.22 3.63
CA ILE A 344 -22.36 -38.90 3.23
C ILE A 344 -21.14 -38.51 4.06
N THR A 345 -21.16 -38.76 5.37
CA THR A 345 -20.03 -38.44 6.26
C THR A 345 -18.80 -39.25 5.88
N GLU A 346 -18.93 -40.54 5.58
CA GLU A 346 -17.83 -41.41 5.15
C GLU A 346 -17.21 -40.92 3.83
N LEU A 347 -18.04 -40.51 2.86
CA LEU A 347 -17.57 -39.94 1.60
C LEU A 347 -16.81 -38.63 1.80
N LEU A 348 -17.29 -37.75 2.69
CA LEU A 348 -16.58 -36.53 3.06
C LEU A 348 -15.28 -36.84 3.79
N ALA A 349 -15.27 -37.76 4.76
CA ALA A 349 -14.06 -38.17 5.48
C ALA A 349 -13.00 -38.67 4.50
N ARG A 350 -13.41 -39.47 3.51
CA ARG A 350 -12.54 -39.93 2.41
C ARG A 350 -12.02 -38.76 1.57
N TYR A 351 -12.87 -37.81 1.21
CA TYR A 351 -12.46 -36.62 0.44
C TYR A 351 -11.42 -35.78 1.19
N PHE A 352 -11.66 -35.51 2.48
CA PHE A 352 -10.71 -34.80 3.34
C PHE A 352 -9.39 -35.54 3.45
N HIS A 353 -9.42 -36.85 3.73
CA HIS A 353 -8.22 -37.66 3.83
C HIS A 353 -7.38 -37.62 2.55
N LEU A 354 -8.01 -37.72 1.38
CA LEU A 354 -7.32 -37.74 0.09
C LEU A 354 -6.80 -36.37 -0.35
N THR A 355 -7.51 -35.29 -0.04
CA THR A 355 -7.29 -33.99 -0.68
C THR A 355 -6.93 -32.83 0.25
N MET A 356 -7.12 -33.00 1.56
CA MET A 356 -6.92 -31.96 2.59
C MET A 356 -5.88 -32.37 3.62
N ALA A 357 -5.94 -33.61 4.12
CA ALA A 357 -4.99 -34.12 5.12
C ALA A 357 -3.50 -34.03 4.70
N PRO A 358 -3.11 -34.22 3.42
CA PRO A 358 -1.73 -33.98 2.97
C PRO A 358 -1.22 -32.55 3.19
N HIS A 359 -2.14 -31.60 3.35
CA HIS A 359 -1.89 -30.19 3.65
C HIS A 359 -2.14 -29.84 5.12
N GLN A 360 -2.32 -30.84 6.00
CA GLN A 360 -2.63 -30.66 7.43
C GLN A 360 -3.94 -29.91 7.68
N ILE A 361 -4.91 -30.06 6.78
CA ILE A 361 -6.25 -29.47 6.89
C ILE A 361 -7.24 -30.58 7.27
N PHE A 362 -7.95 -30.37 8.38
CA PHE A 362 -8.98 -31.26 8.92
C PHE A 362 -10.27 -30.47 9.15
N ALA A 363 -11.36 -31.14 9.47
CA ALA A 363 -12.58 -30.46 9.90
C ALA A 363 -13.35 -31.27 10.93
N THR A 364 -13.93 -30.58 11.91
CA THR A 364 -15.03 -31.15 12.69
C THR A 364 -16.32 -31.04 11.89
N GLY A 365 -17.29 -31.93 12.14
CA GLY A 365 -18.54 -31.88 11.40
C GLY A 365 -19.74 -32.51 12.10
N PHE A 366 -20.91 -31.93 11.88
CA PHE A 366 -22.20 -32.45 12.33
C PHE A 366 -23.16 -32.55 11.15
N LEU A 367 -23.53 -33.77 10.80
CA LEU A 367 -24.43 -34.08 9.69
C LEU A 367 -25.75 -34.58 10.23
N VAL A 368 -26.86 -34.10 9.66
CA VAL A 368 -28.19 -34.48 10.09
C VAL A 368 -29.17 -34.55 8.93
N ASP A 369 -30.00 -35.59 8.95
CA ASP A 369 -31.16 -35.82 8.11
C ASP A 369 -32.43 -35.82 8.96
N LEU A 370 -33.37 -34.92 8.66
CA LEU A 370 -34.68 -34.86 9.28
C LEU A 370 -35.75 -35.23 8.25
N ASN A 371 -36.50 -36.31 8.52
CA ASN A 371 -37.69 -36.65 7.77
C ASN A 371 -38.91 -35.91 8.34
N LEU A 372 -39.44 -34.95 7.58
CA LEU A 372 -40.55 -34.08 7.98
C LEU A 372 -41.88 -34.82 8.13
N LYS A 373 -42.09 -36.00 7.52
CA LYS A 373 -43.31 -36.79 7.70
C LYS A 373 -43.37 -37.48 9.05
N THR A 374 -42.23 -37.98 9.51
CA THR A 374 -42.13 -38.82 10.71
C THR A 374 -41.54 -38.10 11.92
N GLY A 375 -40.85 -36.98 11.70
CA GLY A 375 -40.02 -36.32 12.71
C GLY A 375 -38.72 -37.08 13.00
N ARG A 376 -38.42 -38.16 12.27
CA ARG A 376 -37.21 -38.96 12.49
C ARG A 376 -35.99 -38.16 12.05
N LEU A 377 -35.13 -37.87 13.03
CA LEU A 377 -33.84 -37.23 12.88
C LEU A 377 -32.75 -38.30 12.96
N ARG A 378 -31.86 -38.32 11.97
CA ARG A 378 -30.68 -39.18 11.88
C ARG A 378 -29.45 -38.30 11.82
N TRP A 379 -28.40 -38.63 12.56
CA TRP A 379 -27.24 -37.76 12.67
C TRP A 379 -25.93 -38.52 12.81
N VAL A 380 -24.84 -37.85 12.42
CA VAL A 380 -23.46 -38.25 12.68
C VAL A 380 -22.69 -37.02 13.14
N ASN A 381 -21.95 -37.15 14.24
CA ASN A 381 -21.12 -36.09 14.80
C ASN A 381 -19.65 -36.54 14.75
N ALA A 382 -18.92 -35.97 13.80
CA ALA A 382 -17.51 -36.23 13.50
C ALA A 382 -16.62 -35.21 14.21
N GLY A 383 -16.46 -35.36 15.53
CA GLY A 383 -15.57 -34.54 16.36
C GLY A 383 -16.07 -33.13 16.65
N HIS A 384 -17.32 -32.81 16.32
CA HIS A 384 -17.91 -31.48 16.50
C HIS A 384 -18.47 -31.28 17.91
N PRO A 385 -18.62 -30.03 18.41
CA PRO A 385 -19.34 -29.78 19.65
C PRO A 385 -20.72 -30.45 19.69
N PRO A 386 -21.23 -30.82 20.88
CA PRO A 386 -22.53 -31.46 20.97
C PRO A 386 -23.63 -30.57 20.40
N ALA A 387 -24.53 -31.14 19.60
CA ALA A 387 -25.77 -30.49 19.23
C ALA A 387 -26.84 -30.76 20.30
N TYR A 388 -27.85 -29.90 20.43
CA TYR A 388 -28.87 -30.02 21.47
C TYR A 388 -30.27 -30.01 20.87
N ILE A 389 -31.11 -30.96 21.29
CA ILE A 389 -32.54 -30.96 20.97
C ILE A 389 -33.31 -30.43 22.19
N VAL A 390 -34.11 -29.39 21.98
CA VAL A 390 -35.01 -28.79 22.97
C VAL A 390 -36.45 -28.98 22.49
N GLU A 391 -37.30 -29.66 23.26
CA GLU A 391 -38.72 -29.82 22.90
C GLU A 391 -39.55 -28.62 23.39
N GLU A 392 -40.69 -28.35 22.76
CA GLU A 392 -41.47 -27.10 22.95
C GLU A 392 -41.88 -26.85 24.41
N ASP A 393 -42.29 -27.90 25.12
CA ASP A 393 -42.87 -27.80 26.48
C ASP A 393 -42.01 -28.46 27.56
N THR A 394 -40.77 -28.86 27.25
CA THR A 394 -39.86 -29.48 28.23
C THR A 394 -38.74 -28.52 28.61
N VAL A 395 -38.46 -28.44 29.92
CA VAL A 395 -37.24 -27.79 30.41
C VAL A 395 -36.13 -28.84 30.37
N GLY A 396 -35.10 -28.55 29.60
CA GLY A 396 -33.98 -29.45 29.37
C GLY A 396 -33.70 -29.65 27.89
N ALA A 397 -32.62 -30.35 27.61
CA ALA A 397 -32.20 -30.65 26.25
C ALA A 397 -31.60 -32.05 26.19
N THR A 398 -31.69 -32.68 25.03
CA THR A 398 -30.98 -33.92 24.71
C THR A 398 -29.73 -33.58 23.93
N ALA A 399 -28.56 -33.91 24.46
CA ALA A 399 -27.28 -33.70 23.79
C ALA A 399 -26.96 -34.82 22.80
N LEU A 400 -26.55 -34.44 21.59
CA LEU A 400 -26.08 -35.31 20.50
C LEU A 400 -24.56 -35.19 20.41
N HIS A 401 -23.86 -35.98 21.23
CA HIS A 401 -22.41 -35.94 21.35
C HIS A 401 -21.70 -36.51 20.11
N SER A 402 -20.43 -36.14 19.93
CA SER A 402 -19.54 -36.77 18.95
C SER A 402 -19.58 -38.30 19.06
N ASN A 403 -19.83 -38.97 17.95
CA ASN A 403 -19.91 -40.44 17.84
C ASN A 403 -18.91 -41.01 16.84
N THR A 404 -18.10 -40.17 16.20
CA THR A 404 -16.94 -40.57 15.40
C THR A 404 -15.83 -39.53 15.45
N ILE A 405 -14.70 -39.80 14.79
CA ILE A 405 -13.54 -38.92 14.73
C ILE A 405 -13.72 -37.81 13.68
N MET A 406 -12.98 -36.71 13.81
CA MET A 406 -13.02 -35.59 12.87
C MET A 406 -12.60 -35.99 11.44
N LEU A 407 -13.11 -35.25 10.46
CA LEU A 407 -12.93 -35.52 9.03
C LEU A 407 -11.45 -35.35 8.62
N GLY A 408 -10.93 -36.35 7.91
CA GLY A 408 -9.56 -36.37 7.40
C GLY A 408 -8.50 -36.88 8.37
N ALA A 409 -8.85 -37.09 9.65
CA ALA A 409 -7.90 -37.61 10.65
C ALA A 409 -7.45 -39.05 10.35
N VAL A 410 -8.35 -39.87 9.80
CA VAL A 410 -8.12 -41.26 9.42
C VAL A 410 -8.59 -41.52 7.99
N GLY A 411 -8.15 -42.63 7.41
CA GLY A 411 -8.64 -43.08 6.10
C GLY A 411 -10.07 -43.63 6.20
N ALA A 412 -10.75 -43.74 5.06
CA ALA A 412 -12.14 -44.22 5.00
C ALA A 412 -12.35 -45.62 5.61
N GLU A 413 -11.34 -46.50 5.53
CA GLU A 413 -11.42 -47.85 6.11
C GLU A 413 -11.31 -47.87 7.64
N GLU A 414 -10.81 -46.81 8.25
CA GLU A 414 -10.64 -46.64 9.70
C GLU A 414 -11.67 -45.66 10.28
N PHE A 415 -12.51 -45.05 9.43
CA PHE A 415 -13.56 -44.14 9.83
C PHE A 415 -14.75 -44.95 10.35
N ASP A 416 -14.80 -45.14 11.67
CA ASP A 416 -15.84 -45.90 12.36
C ASP A 416 -16.87 -44.91 12.94
N GLY A 417 -17.99 -44.74 12.25
CA GLY A 417 -19.09 -43.88 12.68
C GLY A 417 -20.39 -44.66 12.85
N GLU A 418 -21.18 -44.27 13.85
CA GLU A 418 -22.50 -44.85 14.08
C GLU A 418 -23.59 -43.85 13.70
N LEU A 419 -24.73 -44.36 13.20
CA LEU A 419 -25.88 -43.52 12.93
C LEU A 419 -26.67 -43.30 14.23
N GLY A 420 -26.67 -42.07 14.73
CA GLY A 420 -27.54 -41.66 15.83
C GLY A 420 -28.97 -41.43 15.33
N GLU A 421 -29.97 -41.79 16.14
CA GLU A 421 -31.38 -41.54 15.82
C GLU A 421 -32.12 -40.87 16.97
N PHE A 422 -33.00 -39.93 16.63
CA PHE A 422 -33.94 -39.28 17.56
C PHE A 422 -35.25 -38.98 16.84
N THR A 423 -36.39 -38.99 17.53
CA THR A 423 -37.67 -38.60 16.93
C THR A 423 -38.09 -37.24 17.48
N MET A 424 -37.99 -36.20 16.67
CA MET A 424 -38.43 -34.85 17.02
C MET A 424 -39.95 -34.78 17.01
N THR A 425 -40.51 -34.19 18.07
CA THR A 425 -41.92 -33.80 18.07
C THR A 425 -42.09 -32.44 17.36
N PRO A 426 -43.28 -32.15 16.80
CA PRO A 426 -43.63 -30.78 16.43
C PRO A 426 -43.33 -29.81 17.57
N GLY A 427 -42.85 -28.64 17.22
CA GLY A 427 -42.35 -27.62 18.12
C GLY A 427 -40.89 -27.79 18.54
N ALA A 428 -40.26 -28.96 18.40
CA ALA A 428 -38.88 -29.18 18.86
C ALA A 428 -37.84 -28.49 17.97
N SER A 429 -36.75 -28.02 18.59
CA SER A 429 -35.62 -27.35 17.95
C SER A 429 -34.33 -28.14 18.14
N LEU A 430 -33.60 -28.36 17.04
CA LEU A 430 -32.19 -28.76 17.04
C LEU A 430 -31.33 -27.49 17.01
N ILE A 431 -30.34 -27.43 17.89
CA ILE A 431 -29.39 -26.32 18.03
C ILE A 431 -27.98 -26.88 17.81
N CYS A 432 -27.28 -26.33 16.82
CA CYS A 432 -25.91 -26.70 16.47
C CYS A 432 -25.04 -25.45 16.50
N TYR A 433 -23.79 -25.58 16.95
CA TYR A 433 -22.86 -24.47 17.03
C TYR A 433 -21.42 -24.95 16.86
N THR A 434 -20.56 -24.06 16.37
CA THR A 434 -19.11 -24.26 16.27
C THR A 434 -18.40 -23.87 17.56
N ASP A 435 -17.19 -24.35 17.75
CA ASP A 435 -16.42 -24.17 18.98
C ASP A 435 -16.14 -22.69 19.30
N GLY A 436 -16.13 -21.79 18.32
CA GLY A 436 -16.01 -20.34 18.54
C GLY A 436 -17.08 -19.75 19.45
N VAL A 437 -18.24 -20.40 19.65
CA VAL A 437 -19.18 -20.03 20.72
C VAL A 437 -18.57 -20.32 22.09
N THR A 438 -18.06 -21.53 22.30
CA THR A 438 -17.51 -21.99 23.58
C THR A 438 -16.12 -21.44 23.87
N GLU A 439 -15.35 -21.15 22.82
CA GLU A 439 -14.01 -20.58 22.86
C GLU A 439 -14.01 -19.04 22.86
N ALA A 440 -15.19 -18.40 22.79
CA ALA A 440 -15.32 -16.97 22.95
C ALA A 440 -14.65 -16.52 24.26
N ARG A 441 -13.71 -15.57 24.15
CA ARG A 441 -12.84 -15.18 25.26
C ARG A 441 -13.21 -13.83 25.82
N ALA A 442 -13.43 -13.76 27.13
CA ALA A 442 -13.57 -12.49 27.81
C ALA A 442 -12.26 -11.68 27.75
N PRO A 443 -12.29 -10.34 27.90
CA PRO A 443 -11.07 -9.52 27.94
C PRO A 443 -10.08 -9.91 29.04
N ALA A 444 -10.54 -10.60 30.10
CA ALA A 444 -9.71 -11.14 31.17
C ALA A 444 -8.97 -12.44 30.76
N GLY A 445 -9.35 -13.06 29.63
CA GLY A 445 -8.79 -14.30 29.12
C GLY A 445 -9.67 -15.52 29.33
N ASP A 446 -10.77 -15.43 30.07
CA ASP A 446 -11.61 -16.60 30.39
C ASP A 446 -12.51 -16.99 29.20
N LEU A 447 -12.52 -18.27 28.85
CA LEU A 447 -13.43 -18.84 27.85
C LEU A 447 -14.87 -18.82 28.34
N LEU A 448 -15.84 -18.73 27.44
CA LEU A 448 -17.26 -18.90 27.78
C LEU A 448 -17.52 -20.31 28.32
N GLY A 449 -16.92 -21.31 27.68
CA GLY A 449 -16.95 -22.72 28.08
C GLY A 449 -18.26 -23.42 27.73
N VAL A 450 -18.15 -24.74 27.53
CA VAL A 450 -19.27 -25.63 27.22
C VAL A 450 -20.32 -25.60 28.35
N GLU A 451 -19.88 -25.52 29.61
CA GLU A 451 -20.78 -25.56 30.76
C GLU A 451 -21.73 -24.36 30.81
N THR A 452 -21.30 -23.19 30.31
CA THR A 452 -22.14 -21.99 30.26
C THR A 452 -23.19 -22.11 29.17
N VAL A 453 -22.81 -22.63 28.00
CA VAL A 453 -23.72 -22.91 26.88
C VAL A 453 -24.75 -23.95 27.30
N GLU A 454 -24.32 -25.05 27.90
CA GLU A 454 -25.22 -26.09 28.42
C GLU A 454 -26.20 -25.55 29.46
N LYS A 455 -25.72 -24.77 30.44
CA LYS A 455 -26.61 -24.16 31.44
C LYS A 455 -27.68 -23.27 30.81
N LEU A 456 -27.33 -22.52 29.76
CA LEU A 456 -28.29 -21.66 29.06
C LEU A 456 -29.34 -22.49 28.34
N ILE A 457 -28.91 -23.52 27.61
CA ILE A 457 -29.80 -24.39 26.82
C ILE A 457 -30.71 -25.19 27.75
N HIS A 458 -30.16 -25.90 28.73
CA HIS A 458 -30.93 -26.73 29.68
C HIS A 458 -31.83 -25.91 30.62
N GLY A 459 -31.46 -24.66 30.91
CA GLY A 459 -32.22 -23.77 31.80
C GLY A 459 -33.38 -23.04 31.11
N SER A 460 -33.63 -23.32 29.83
CA SER A 460 -34.59 -22.61 28.99
C SER A 460 -35.62 -23.57 28.43
N GLN A 461 -36.88 -23.14 28.33
CA GLN A 461 -37.85 -23.76 27.41
C GLN A 461 -37.45 -23.44 25.96
N ASN A 462 -37.99 -24.18 25.00
CA ASN A 462 -37.75 -23.87 23.60
C ASN A 462 -38.17 -22.42 23.32
N GLN A 463 -37.22 -21.63 22.85
CA GLN A 463 -37.40 -20.22 22.57
C GLN A 463 -37.13 -19.98 21.09
N SER A 464 -37.80 -18.97 20.53
CA SER A 464 -37.46 -18.48 19.20
C SER A 464 -36.04 -17.90 19.18
N GLU A 465 -35.37 -17.97 18.02
CA GLU A 465 -34.08 -17.31 17.75
C GLU A 465 -32.86 -17.86 18.52
N TRP A 466 -32.76 -19.18 18.70
CA TRP A 466 -31.60 -19.83 19.34
C TRP A 466 -30.25 -19.45 18.71
N SER A 467 -30.20 -19.34 17.37
CA SER A 467 -28.97 -18.99 16.64
C SER A 467 -28.40 -17.65 17.10
N LYS A 468 -29.27 -16.63 17.13
CA LYS A 468 -28.96 -15.29 17.57
C LYS A 468 -28.65 -15.20 19.05
N ARG A 469 -29.37 -15.95 19.89
CA ARG A 469 -29.14 -15.93 21.33
C ARG A 469 -27.75 -16.46 21.70
N LEU A 470 -27.31 -17.56 21.10
CA LEU A 470 -25.99 -18.13 21.34
C LEU A 470 -24.88 -17.27 20.72
N SER A 471 -25.10 -16.73 19.51
CA SER A 471 -24.12 -15.82 18.89
C SER A 471 -23.96 -14.52 19.69
N ASP A 472 -25.05 -13.91 20.16
CA ASP A 472 -25.02 -12.72 21.01
C ASP A 472 -24.39 -13.01 22.38
N LEU A 473 -24.61 -14.20 22.96
CA LEU A 473 -23.93 -14.61 24.19
C LEU A 473 -22.41 -14.63 24.01
N ALA A 474 -21.92 -15.30 22.96
CA ALA A 474 -20.50 -15.40 22.67
C ALA A 474 -19.88 -14.02 22.37
N ARG A 475 -20.53 -13.22 21.52
CA ARG A 475 -20.09 -11.86 21.17
C ARG A 475 -20.09 -10.89 22.34
N SER A 476 -21.10 -10.97 23.20
CA SER A 476 -21.16 -10.12 24.40
C SER A 476 -20.11 -10.49 25.43
N HIS A 477 -19.82 -11.79 25.59
CA HIS A 477 -18.74 -12.28 26.45
C HIS A 477 -17.37 -11.78 25.96
N SER A 478 -17.14 -11.79 24.65
CA SER A 478 -15.91 -11.32 24.02
C SER A 478 -15.82 -9.81 23.76
N ARG A 479 -16.87 -9.04 24.07
CA ARG A 479 -17.00 -7.61 23.75
C ARG A 479 -16.77 -7.30 22.27
N GLU A 480 -17.34 -8.12 21.39
CA GLU A 480 -17.23 -7.99 19.93
C GLU A 480 -15.81 -8.21 19.38
N ILE A 481 -14.90 -8.76 20.18
CA ILE A 481 -13.54 -9.12 19.75
C ILE A 481 -13.49 -10.64 19.66
N LEU A 482 -13.72 -11.14 18.46
CA LEU A 482 -13.67 -12.58 18.19
C LEU A 482 -12.21 -13.05 18.14
N ASP A 483 -11.96 -14.25 18.64
CA ASP A 483 -10.69 -14.97 18.46
C ASP A 483 -10.83 -16.12 17.43
N ASP A 484 -12.07 -16.55 17.18
CA ASP A 484 -12.43 -17.56 16.18
C ASP A 484 -13.78 -17.24 15.50
N ASP A 485 -14.09 -17.95 14.42
CA ASP A 485 -15.36 -17.86 13.72
C ASP A 485 -16.51 -18.34 14.63
N ILE A 486 -17.65 -17.66 14.60
CA ILE A 486 -18.85 -18.08 15.33
C ILE A 486 -19.90 -18.46 14.30
N LEU A 487 -20.34 -19.71 14.33
CA LEU A 487 -21.48 -20.18 13.55
C LEU A 487 -22.46 -20.93 14.44
N VAL A 488 -23.72 -20.51 14.42
CA VAL A 488 -24.82 -21.19 15.12
C VAL A 488 -25.94 -21.44 14.13
N ALA A 489 -26.36 -22.69 13.99
CA ALA A 489 -27.44 -23.11 13.11
C ALA A 489 -28.55 -23.80 13.91
N THR A 490 -29.80 -23.57 13.54
CA THR A 490 -30.96 -24.09 14.26
C THR A 490 -32.02 -24.59 13.30
N LEU A 491 -32.58 -25.76 13.61
CA LEU A 491 -33.62 -26.42 12.84
C LEU A 491 -34.81 -26.74 13.74
N GLN A 492 -35.95 -26.07 13.52
CA GLN A 492 -37.18 -26.31 14.25
C GLN A 492 -38.20 -27.04 13.38
N LEU A 493 -38.68 -28.19 13.86
CA LEU A 493 -39.80 -28.90 13.26
C LEU A 493 -41.09 -28.27 13.76
N LYS A 494 -41.78 -27.46 12.94
CA LYS A 494 -43.03 -26.79 13.32
C LYS A 494 -44.23 -27.73 13.23
N LYS A 495 -44.30 -28.52 12.17
CA LYS A 495 -45.40 -29.45 11.90
C LYS A 495 -44.96 -30.59 11.01
N LEU A 496 -45.51 -31.78 11.24
CA LEU A 496 -45.27 -32.92 10.36
C LEU A 496 -45.89 -32.69 8.98
N PHE A 497 -45.19 -33.17 7.96
CA PHE A 497 -45.63 -33.16 6.57
C PHE A 497 -46.73 -34.21 6.36
N SER A 498 -47.85 -33.83 5.75
CA SER A 498 -48.94 -34.75 5.44
C SER A 498 -48.97 -35.12 3.95
N ASP A 499 -49.61 -36.24 3.59
CA ASP A 499 -49.73 -36.65 2.18
C ASP A 499 -50.60 -35.68 1.33
N ALA A 500 -51.29 -34.72 1.94
CA ALA A 500 -51.97 -33.64 1.22
C ALA A 500 -50.97 -32.58 0.70
N ASP A 501 -49.83 -32.43 1.37
CA ASP A 501 -48.85 -31.38 1.12
C ASP A 501 -47.90 -31.73 -0.05
N SER A 502 -47.78 -33.01 -0.43
CA SER A 502 -46.94 -33.46 -1.56
C SER A 502 -47.46 -33.07 -2.94
N ASN A 503 -48.74 -32.68 -3.06
CA ASN A 503 -49.35 -32.27 -4.32
C ASN A 503 -49.15 -30.78 -4.65
N GLY A 504 -48.55 -29.98 -3.75
CA GLY A 504 -48.40 -28.53 -3.89
C GLY A 504 -47.07 -28.04 -4.49
N THR A 505 -46.05 -28.89 -4.59
CA THR A 505 -44.65 -28.45 -4.83
C THR A 505 -44.13 -28.63 -6.26
N THR A 506 -44.99 -28.88 -7.25
CA THR A 506 -44.60 -28.92 -8.68
C THR A 506 -45.07 -27.68 -9.43
N SER A 507 -44.49 -26.52 -9.13
CA SER A 507 -44.30 -25.42 -10.09
C SER A 507 -43.62 -24.21 -9.43
N ASP A 508 -42.28 -24.18 -9.40
CA ASP A 508 -41.59 -22.91 -9.61
C ASP A 508 -40.18 -23.15 -10.17
N SER A 509 -40.11 -23.14 -11.50
CA SER A 509 -38.85 -22.98 -12.23
C SER A 509 -38.92 -21.63 -12.94
N SER A 510 -38.75 -20.56 -12.17
CA SER A 510 -38.58 -19.24 -12.76
C SER A 510 -37.69 -18.39 -11.85
N LEU A 511 -36.47 -18.13 -12.32
CA LEU A 511 -35.70 -16.87 -12.23
C LEU A 511 -34.20 -17.11 -12.41
N THR A 512 -33.78 -17.42 -13.64
CA THR A 512 -32.50 -16.93 -14.16
C THR A 512 -32.80 -15.71 -15.02
N GLN A 513 -32.60 -14.51 -14.49
CA GLN A 513 -32.43 -13.32 -15.34
C GLN A 513 -30.93 -13.14 -15.64
N PRO A 514 -30.56 -12.92 -16.91
CA PRO A 514 -29.19 -12.64 -17.27
C PRO A 514 -28.81 -11.20 -16.89
N VAL A 515 -27.60 -11.04 -16.35
CA VAL A 515 -26.96 -9.74 -16.15
C VAL A 515 -26.73 -9.10 -17.52
N GLU A 516 -27.40 -7.98 -17.79
CA GLU A 516 -27.17 -7.18 -19.00
C GLU A 516 -25.74 -6.59 -18.99
N SER A 517 -25.11 -6.68 -20.15
CA SER A 517 -23.75 -6.28 -20.52
C SER A 517 -23.53 -4.77 -20.59
#